data_AF-A0A950EGW0-F1
#
_entry.id   AF-A0A950EGW0-F1
#
_cell.length_a   1.000
_cell.length_b   1.000
_cell.length_c   1.000
_cell.angle_alpha   90.00
_cell.angle_beta   90.00
_cell.angle_gamma   90.00
#
_symmetry.space_group_name_H-M   'P 1'
#
loop_
_entity.id
_entity.type
_entity.pdbx_description
1 polymer ?
#
loop_
_entity_poly.entity_id
_entity_poly.type
_entity_poly.pdbx_seq_one_letter_code
_entity_poly.pdbx_strand_id
1 'polypeptide(L)'
;MKTELASLDVVRVETVLSRFPIHWLARKGNIPIELREEDGCGAATLVWHVSHNSEHGQPGPLGYKIDTLVVNRKLDEAGRPTPRVLRLGSLTDICRELGLADSGANRADIKRALYQNAFAAITAKIRYKAIDGTRKSVEFGTTRYTVVMTGETLPDGRRADAVYILLHDLYREVLDSAPVRPLDYD
;
A
#
# COMPACT_ATOMS: atom_id res chain seq x y z
N MET A 1 5.74 5.96 29.79
CA MET A 1 6.38 4.79 29.16
C MET A 1 7.00 5.28 27.87
N LYS A 2 8.34 5.38 27.82
CA LYS A 2 9.07 5.89 26.65
C LYS A 2 9.06 4.80 25.57
N THR A 3 8.47 5.08 24.42
CA THR A 3 8.62 4.24 23.23
C THR A 3 10.02 4.48 22.70
N GLU A 4 10.93 3.53 22.94
CA GLU A 4 12.25 3.51 22.29
C GLU A 4 12.05 3.26 20.80
N LEU A 5 12.11 4.34 20.02
CA LEU A 5 12.34 4.29 18.58
C LEU A 5 13.78 3.82 18.39
N ALA A 6 13.95 2.52 18.14
CA ALA A 6 15.24 1.94 17.77
C ALA A 6 15.87 2.77 16.64
N SER A 7 17.17 3.05 16.79
CA SER A 7 17.97 3.83 15.84
C SER A 7 17.75 3.34 14.41
N LEU A 8 17.28 4.24 13.54
CA LEU A 8 17.11 4.02 12.11
C LEU A 8 18.49 3.96 11.44
N ASP A 9 19.22 2.87 11.67
CA ASP A 9 20.46 2.58 10.98
C ASP A 9 20.18 2.31 9.50
N VAL A 10 20.72 3.19 8.67
CA VAL A 10 20.80 3.13 7.21
C VAL A 10 19.47 2.79 6.54
N VAL A 11 18.61 3.81 6.41
CA VAL A 11 17.41 3.77 5.57
C VAL A 11 17.83 3.51 4.12
N ARG A 12 17.86 2.23 3.75
CA ARG A 12 17.66 1.80 2.37
C ARG A 12 16.36 2.43 1.90
N VAL A 13 16.42 3.30 0.90
CA VAL A 13 15.25 3.95 0.25
C VAL A 13 14.18 2.92 -0.09
N GLU A 14 14.61 1.68 -0.30
CA GLU A 14 13.75 0.54 -0.62
C GLU A 14 12.82 0.11 0.53
N THR A 15 12.96 0.63 1.77
CA THR A 15 12.15 0.20 2.95
C THR A 15 11.03 1.16 3.36
N VAL A 16 10.81 2.22 2.58
CA VAL A 16 9.95 3.35 2.95
C VAL A 16 8.48 3.13 2.56
N LEU A 17 8.20 2.64 1.34
CA LEU A 17 6.82 2.56 0.84
C LEU A 17 5.94 1.53 1.57
N SER A 18 6.50 0.44 2.08
CA SER A 18 5.73 -0.62 2.75
C SER A 18 5.45 -0.33 4.23
N ARG A 19 6.22 0.56 4.85
CA ARG A 19 6.13 0.83 6.30
C ARG A 19 5.31 2.06 6.65
N PHE A 20 5.02 2.93 5.69
CA PHE A 20 4.28 4.16 5.94
C PHE A 20 2.78 4.03 5.69
N PRO A 21 1.97 4.72 6.52
CA PRO A 21 0.53 4.59 6.48
C PRO A 21 -0.03 5.13 5.17
N ILE A 22 -1.07 4.45 4.69
CA ILE A 22 -1.86 4.83 3.50
C ILE A 22 -3.35 4.94 3.84
N HIS A 23 -3.76 4.36 4.96
CA HIS A 23 -5.14 4.36 5.41
C HIS A 23 -5.31 5.29 6.60
N TRP A 24 -6.43 6.00 6.63
CA TRP A 24 -6.86 6.66 7.85
C TRP A 24 -7.59 5.63 8.71
N LEU A 25 -7.25 5.58 10.00
CA LEU A 25 -7.84 4.62 10.96
C LEU A 25 -8.61 5.31 12.09
N ALA A 26 -8.68 6.65 12.09
CA ALA A 26 -9.39 7.40 13.11
C ALA A 26 -10.91 7.32 12.92
N ARG A 27 -11.68 7.60 13.98
CA ARG A 27 -13.14 7.43 13.99
C ARG A 27 -13.92 8.64 13.45
N LYS A 28 -13.32 9.83 13.33
CA LYS A 28 -13.97 11.06 12.83
C LYS A 28 -12.99 12.02 12.11
N GLY A 29 -13.42 12.58 10.97
CA GLY A 29 -12.73 13.65 10.21
C GLY A 29 -11.99 13.17 8.95
N ASN A 30 -11.62 14.08 8.06
CA ASN A 30 -10.61 13.80 7.02
C ASN A 30 -9.26 14.21 7.60
N ILE A 31 -8.45 13.24 8.00
CA ILE A 31 -7.12 13.52 8.57
C ILE A 31 -6.09 13.31 7.45
N PRO A 32 -5.23 14.31 7.15
CA PRO A 32 -4.14 14.11 6.22
C PRO A 32 -3.20 13.01 6.73
N ILE A 33 -2.81 12.09 5.87
CA ILE A 33 -1.85 11.04 6.20
C ILE A 33 -0.48 11.58 5.80
N GLU A 34 0.15 12.26 6.75
CA GLU A 34 1.42 12.93 6.55
C GLU A 34 2.44 12.48 7.60
N LEU A 35 3.67 12.24 7.15
CA LEU A 35 4.82 12.08 8.03
C LEU A 35 5.90 13.05 7.59
N ARG A 36 6.47 13.77 8.55
CA ARG A 36 7.60 14.66 8.34
C ARG A 36 8.62 14.40 9.43
N GLU A 37 9.83 14.07 9.03
CA GLU A 37 10.99 13.98 9.93
C GLU A 37 12.00 15.04 9.51
N GLU A 38 12.67 15.64 10.49
CA GLU A 38 13.69 16.66 10.29
C GLU A 38 14.99 16.23 10.97
N ASP A 39 16.13 16.64 10.42
CA ASP A 39 17.40 16.49 11.11
C ASP A 39 17.54 17.50 12.26
N GLY A 40 18.61 17.35 13.07
CA GLY A 40 18.89 18.26 14.18
C GLY A 40 19.13 19.72 13.79
N CYS A 41 19.16 20.04 12.49
CA CYS A 41 19.26 21.40 11.95
C CYS A 41 17.94 21.91 11.34
N GLY A 42 16.84 21.15 11.47
CA GLY A 42 15.50 21.52 10.97
C GLY A 42 15.27 21.22 9.48
N ALA A 43 16.16 20.47 8.83
CA ALA A 43 15.99 20.14 7.42
C ALA A 43 15.26 18.80 7.25
N ALA A 44 14.15 18.78 6.51
CA ALA A 44 13.32 17.59 6.36
C ALA A 44 14.06 16.39 5.72
N THR A 45 14.27 15.33 6.49
CA THR A 45 14.90 14.06 6.06
C THR A 45 13.89 13.11 5.42
N LEU A 46 12.63 13.19 5.85
CA LEU A 46 11.50 12.46 5.28
C LEU A 46 10.31 13.41 5.14
N VAL A 47 9.67 13.39 3.97
CA VAL A 47 8.32 13.89 3.75
C VAL A 47 7.54 12.76 3.10
N TRP A 48 6.41 12.40 3.70
CA TRP A 48 5.45 11.45 3.18
C TRP A 48 4.08 12.09 3.23
N HIS A 49 3.37 12.05 2.13
CA HIS A 49 2.00 12.56 2.05
C HIS A 49 1.17 11.61 1.20
N VAL A 50 -0.03 11.28 1.70
CA VAL A 50 -1.02 10.53 0.94
C VAL A 50 -2.21 11.43 0.66
N SER A 51 -2.49 11.61 -0.61
CA SER A 51 -3.68 12.28 -1.11
C SER A 51 -4.68 11.25 -1.63
N HIS A 52 -5.96 11.61 -1.60
CA HIS A 52 -7.02 10.76 -2.09
C HIS A 52 -7.62 11.33 -3.38
N ASN A 53 -8.17 10.44 -4.20
CA ASN A 53 -8.99 10.84 -5.32
C ASN A 53 -10.35 11.37 -4.81
N SER A 54 -10.83 12.48 -5.37
CA SER A 54 -12.08 13.14 -4.92
C SER A 54 -13.34 12.37 -5.29
N GLU A 55 -13.32 11.57 -6.36
CA GLU A 55 -14.43 10.72 -6.81
C GLU A 55 -14.59 9.49 -5.92
N HIS A 56 -13.48 8.88 -5.49
CA HIS A 56 -13.52 7.64 -4.71
C HIS A 56 -13.43 7.86 -3.20
N GLY A 57 -12.87 8.99 -2.76
CA GLY A 57 -12.68 9.33 -1.35
C GLY A 57 -11.42 8.72 -0.74
N GLN A 58 -11.24 8.96 0.57
CA GLN A 58 -10.03 8.56 1.30
C GLN A 58 -9.98 7.05 1.59
N PRO A 59 -8.80 6.40 1.50
CA PRO A 59 -8.60 5.03 1.97
C PRO A 59 -8.94 4.89 3.45
N GLY A 60 -9.99 4.12 3.74
CA GLY A 60 -10.55 3.97 5.08
C GLY A 60 -10.32 2.61 5.74
N PRO A 61 -11.01 2.34 6.87
CA PRO A 61 -10.88 1.09 7.61
C PRO A 61 -11.16 -0.17 6.77
N LEU A 62 -12.08 -0.11 5.81
CA LEU A 62 -12.34 -1.23 4.91
C LEU A 62 -11.18 -1.46 3.94
N GLY A 63 -10.60 -0.38 3.39
CA GLY A 63 -9.39 -0.44 2.56
C GLY A 63 -8.21 -1.03 3.33
N TYR A 64 -8.03 -0.64 4.60
CA TYR A 64 -7.00 -1.21 5.47
C TYR A 64 -7.18 -2.71 5.67
N LYS A 65 -8.40 -3.16 5.92
CA LYS A 65 -8.71 -4.59 6.08
C LYS A 65 -8.46 -5.38 4.78
N ILE A 66 -8.85 -4.83 3.63
CA ILE A 66 -8.58 -5.46 2.31
C ILE A 66 -7.07 -5.62 2.12
N ASP A 67 -6.30 -4.55 2.34
CA ASP A 67 -4.85 -4.64 2.16
C ASP A 67 -4.22 -5.62 3.14
N THR A 68 -4.66 -5.62 4.40
CA THR A 68 -4.08 -6.47 5.44
C THR A 68 -4.43 -7.94 5.25
N LEU A 69 -5.72 -8.27 5.09
CA LEU A 69 -6.21 -9.66 5.13
C LEU A 69 -6.23 -10.34 3.76
N VAL A 70 -6.35 -9.54 2.69
CA VAL A 70 -6.49 -10.07 1.32
C VAL A 70 -5.19 -9.82 0.55
N VAL A 71 -4.78 -8.56 0.38
CA VAL A 71 -3.62 -8.24 -0.48
C VAL A 71 -2.32 -8.79 0.12
N ASN A 72 -2.02 -8.49 1.39
CA ASN A 72 -0.78 -8.96 2.02
C ASN A 72 -0.73 -10.48 2.09
N ARG A 73 -1.86 -11.13 2.40
CA ARG A 73 -1.95 -12.59 2.38
C ARG A 73 -1.62 -13.16 1.00
N LYS A 74 -2.18 -12.57 -0.07
CA LYS A 74 -1.90 -13.00 -1.45
C LYS A 74 -0.45 -12.73 -1.86
N LEU A 75 0.14 -11.63 -1.39
CA LEU A 75 1.56 -11.33 -1.60
C LEU A 75 2.46 -12.36 -0.90
N ASP A 76 2.15 -12.70 0.36
CA ASP A 76 2.89 -13.69 1.14
C ASP A 76 2.78 -15.09 0.51
N GLU A 77 1.57 -15.49 0.08
CA GLU A 77 1.32 -16.75 -0.64
C GLU A 77 2.07 -16.81 -1.98
N ALA A 78 2.22 -15.69 -2.69
CA ALA A 78 2.91 -15.63 -3.98
C ALA A 78 4.44 -15.70 -3.84
N GLY A 79 5.00 -15.31 -2.70
CA GLY A 79 6.43 -15.29 -2.44
C GLY A 79 7.21 -14.31 -3.32
N ARG A 80 8.53 -14.52 -3.40
CA ARG A 80 9.45 -13.67 -4.16
C ARG A 80 10.09 -14.42 -5.33
N PRO A 81 10.35 -13.76 -6.46
CA PRO A 81 10.11 -12.33 -6.73
C PRO A 81 8.61 -11.98 -6.81
N THR A 82 8.27 -10.78 -6.33
CA THR A 82 6.88 -10.33 -6.18
C THR A 82 6.24 -10.26 -7.57
N PRO A 83 5.11 -10.95 -7.80
CA PRO A 83 4.48 -11.00 -9.12
C PRO A 83 3.94 -9.61 -9.50
N ARG A 84 3.99 -9.29 -10.80
CA ARG A 84 3.41 -8.03 -11.30
C ARG A 84 1.88 -8.04 -11.28
N VAL A 85 1.28 -9.20 -11.52
CA VAL A 85 -0.16 -9.41 -11.57
C VAL A 85 -0.55 -10.34 -10.44
N LEU A 86 -1.41 -9.89 -9.54
CA LEU A 86 -1.84 -10.65 -8.37
C LEU A 86 -3.36 -10.83 -8.40
N ARG A 87 -3.82 -12.08 -8.35
CA ARG A 87 -5.25 -12.41 -8.28
C ARG A 87 -5.73 -12.29 -6.84
N LEU A 88 -6.76 -11.49 -6.60
CA LEU A 88 -7.38 -11.36 -5.27
C LEU A 88 -8.57 -12.31 -5.08
N GLY A 89 -9.20 -12.77 -6.16
CA GLY A 89 -10.42 -13.58 -6.12
C GLY A 89 -11.66 -12.79 -6.55
N SER A 90 -12.84 -13.41 -6.44
CA SER A 90 -14.09 -12.69 -6.73
C SER A 90 -14.45 -11.73 -5.59
N LEU A 91 -15.36 -10.78 -5.81
CA LEU A 91 -15.89 -9.95 -4.71
C LEU A 91 -16.54 -10.79 -3.60
N THR A 92 -17.12 -11.95 -3.95
CA THR A 92 -17.65 -12.92 -2.99
C THR A 92 -16.54 -13.54 -2.14
N ASP A 93 -15.42 -13.92 -2.74
CA ASP A 93 -14.28 -14.47 -2.01
C ASP A 93 -13.70 -13.41 -1.06
N ILE A 94 -13.59 -12.16 -1.52
CA ILE A 94 -13.15 -11.05 -0.69
C ILE A 94 -14.12 -10.79 0.47
N CYS A 95 -15.44 -10.84 0.26
CA CYS A 95 -16.41 -10.79 1.37
C CYS A 95 -16.13 -11.87 2.42
N ARG A 96 -15.91 -13.12 1.97
CA ARG A 96 -15.65 -14.27 2.84
C ARG A 96 -14.36 -14.09 3.63
N GLU A 97 -13.27 -13.69 2.98
CA GLU A 97 -11.97 -13.44 3.64
C GLU A 97 -12.04 -12.31 4.67
N LEU A 98 -12.91 -11.32 4.46
CA LEU A 98 -13.14 -10.22 5.41
C LEU A 98 -14.15 -10.55 6.52
N GLY A 99 -14.74 -11.75 6.53
CA GLY A 99 -15.80 -12.14 7.47
C GLY A 99 -17.10 -11.35 7.28
N LEU A 100 -17.36 -10.86 6.07
CA LEU A 100 -18.56 -10.09 5.72
C LEU A 100 -19.62 -10.98 5.05
N ALA A 101 -20.88 -10.69 5.30
CA ALA A 101 -21.99 -11.34 4.59
C ALA A 101 -21.90 -11.03 3.09
N ASP A 102 -22.11 -12.05 2.26
CA ASP A 102 -22.09 -11.87 0.81
C ASP A 102 -23.37 -11.18 0.33
N SER A 103 -23.32 -9.85 0.16
CA SER A 103 -24.45 -9.02 -0.26
C SER A 103 -24.04 -8.00 -1.31
N GLY A 104 -25.01 -7.52 -2.12
CA GLY A 104 -24.75 -6.49 -3.12
C GLY A 104 -24.15 -5.20 -2.54
N ALA A 105 -24.60 -4.80 -1.35
CA ALA A 105 -24.06 -3.64 -0.64
C ALA A 105 -22.59 -3.84 -0.24
N ASN A 106 -22.26 -4.98 0.38
CA ASN A 106 -20.88 -5.27 0.80
C ASN A 106 -19.93 -5.39 -0.41
N ARG A 107 -20.38 -6.02 -1.50
CA ARG A 107 -19.59 -6.09 -2.76
C ARG A 107 -19.35 -4.69 -3.34
N ALA A 108 -20.34 -3.81 -3.31
CA ALA A 108 -20.19 -2.43 -3.76
C ALA A 108 -19.21 -1.63 -2.87
N ASP A 109 -19.28 -1.84 -1.55
CA ASP A 109 -18.36 -1.21 -0.59
C ASP A 109 -16.92 -1.69 -0.76
N ILE A 110 -16.71 -3.01 -0.98
CA ILE A 110 -15.39 -3.57 -1.30
C ILE A 110 -14.86 -2.99 -2.61
N LYS A 111 -15.69 -2.94 -3.66
CA LYS A 111 -15.32 -2.34 -4.95
C LYS A 111 -14.87 -0.88 -4.78
N ARG A 112 -15.61 -0.10 -3.98
CA ARG A 112 -15.25 1.29 -3.65
C ARG A 112 -13.93 1.35 -2.88
N ALA A 113 -13.75 0.52 -1.85
CA ALA A 113 -12.53 0.49 -1.05
C ALA A 113 -11.28 0.08 -1.86
N LEU A 114 -11.41 -0.86 -2.79
CA LEU A 114 -10.34 -1.22 -3.73
C LEU A 114 -9.90 0.00 -4.57
N TYR A 115 -10.85 0.77 -5.09
CA TYR A 115 -10.52 1.99 -5.83
C TYR A 115 -9.95 3.09 -4.93
N GLN A 116 -10.46 3.28 -3.72
CA GLN A 116 -9.86 4.20 -2.75
C GLN A 116 -8.37 3.88 -2.55
N ASN A 117 -8.03 2.61 -2.33
CA ASN A 117 -6.64 2.19 -2.16
C ASN A 117 -5.80 2.36 -3.43
N ALA A 118 -6.34 1.99 -4.59
CA ALA A 118 -5.64 2.06 -5.88
C ALA A 118 -5.32 3.50 -6.31
N PHE A 119 -6.23 4.43 -5.99
CA PHE A 119 -6.10 5.84 -6.30
C PHE A 119 -5.54 6.68 -5.14
N ALA A 120 -5.04 6.03 -4.08
CA ALA A 120 -4.29 6.69 -3.04
C ALA A 120 -2.91 7.10 -3.58
N ALA A 121 -2.77 8.38 -3.92
CA ALA A 121 -1.53 8.92 -4.44
C ALA A 121 -0.57 9.24 -3.29
N ILE A 122 0.62 8.66 -3.37
CA ILE A 122 1.71 8.81 -2.42
C ILE A 122 2.71 9.79 -3.04
N THR A 123 3.02 10.87 -2.34
CA THR A 123 4.17 11.72 -2.64
C THR A 123 5.17 11.58 -1.51
N ALA A 124 6.42 11.30 -1.87
CA ALA A 124 7.49 11.12 -0.90
C ALA A 124 8.76 11.85 -1.31
N LYS A 125 9.43 12.43 -0.33
CA LYS A 125 10.77 12.98 -0.43
C LYS A 125 11.63 12.38 0.67
N ILE A 126 12.71 11.71 0.29
CA ILE A 126 13.55 10.96 1.21
C ILE A 126 14.99 11.39 1.00
N ARG A 127 15.67 11.76 2.08
CA ARG A 127 17.12 11.97 2.09
C ARG A 127 17.79 10.78 2.74
N TYR A 128 18.84 10.26 2.11
CA TYR A 128 19.61 9.14 2.61
C TYR A 128 21.10 9.32 2.34
N LYS A 129 21.93 8.59 3.08
CA LYS A 129 23.36 8.51 2.86
C LYS A 129 23.65 7.29 1.99
N ALA A 130 24.22 7.51 0.81
CA ALA A 130 24.63 6.43 -0.09
C ALA A 130 25.88 5.70 0.46
N ILE A 131 26.19 4.53 -0.12
CA ILE A 131 27.31 3.68 0.29
C ILE A 131 28.66 4.41 0.19
N ASP A 132 28.81 5.29 -0.82
CA ASP A 132 29.97 6.17 -1.01
C ASP A 132 30.04 7.34 -0.01
N GLY A 133 29.10 7.43 0.93
CA GLY A 133 29.01 8.46 1.94
C GLY A 133 28.34 9.76 1.49
N THR A 134 27.95 9.88 0.22
CA THR A 134 27.26 11.06 -0.31
C THR A 134 25.82 11.15 0.22
N ARG A 135 25.36 12.38 0.50
CA ARG A 135 23.95 12.63 0.83
C ARG A 135 23.16 12.76 -0.47
N LYS A 136 22.17 11.90 -0.66
CA LYS A 136 21.27 11.91 -1.83
C LYS A 136 19.84 12.20 -1.38
N SER A 137 19.06 12.78 -2.29
CA SER A 137 17.62 12.98 -2.12
C SER A 137 16.88 12.38 -3.30
N VAL A 138 15.80 11.66 -3.02
CA VAL A 138 14.86 11.19 -4.05
C VAL A 138 13.49 11.77 -3.72
N GLU A 139 12.78 12.20 -4.76
CA GLU A 139 11.42 12.69 -4.69
C GLU A 139 10.60 11.94 -5.75
N PHE A 140 9.47 11.35 -5.36
CA PHE A 140 8.61 10.61 -6.27
C PHE A 140 7.14 10.76 -5.91
N GLY A 141 6.29 10.59 -6.92
CA GLY A 141 4.84 10.42 -6.80
C GLY A 141 4.44 9.08 -7.41
N THR A 142 3.64 8.28 -6.71
CA THR A 142 3.19 6.96 -7.18
C THR A 142 1.86 6.57 -6.58
N THR A 143 1.21 5.55 -7.13
CA THR A 143 0.29 4.70 -6.36
C THR A 143 0.94 3.32 -6.19
N ARG A 144 0.30 2.42 -5.42
CA ARG A 144 0.86 1.08 -5.17
C ARG A 144 0.53 0.10 -6.29
N TYR A 145 -0.70 0.16 -6.76
CA TYR A 145 -1.22 -0.80 -7.72
C TYR A 145 -2.41 -0.23 -8.48
N THR A 146 -2.67 -0.82 -9.63
CA THR A 146 -3.93 -0.68 -10.38
C THR A 146 -4.86 -1.81 -10.00
N VAL A 147 -6.16 -1.56 -9.92
CA VAL A 147 -7.18 -2.62 -9.76
C VAL A 147 -7.78 -2.94 -11.13
N VAL A 148 -7.90 -4.23 -11.44
CA VAL A 148 -8.55 -4.75 -12.65
C VAL A 148 -9.76 -5.56 -12.21
N MET A 149 -10.95 -5.14 -12.63
CA MET A 149 -12.21 -5.79 -12.27
C MET A 149 -12.46 -7.03 -13.13
N THR A 150 -13.30 -7.94 -12.64
CA THR A 150 -13.77 -9.10 -13.41
C THR A 150 -14.34 -8.63 -14.74
N GLY A 151 -13.94 -9.31 -15.80
CA GLY A 151 -14.33 -8.99 -17.16
C GLY A 151 -13.43 -7.94 -17.81
N GLU A 152 -12.45 -7.33 -17.16
CA GLU A 152 -11.51 -6.43 -17.84
C GLU A 152 -10.33 -7.18 -18.47
N THR A 153 -9.55 -6.52 -19.33
CA THR A 153 -8.40 -7.14 -20.01
C THR A 153 -7.11 -6.96 -19.18
N LEU A 154 -6.41 -8.07 -18.91
CA LEU A 154 -5.11 -8.10 -18.25
C LEU A 154 -3.97 -7.71 -19.21
N PRO A 155 -2.78 -7.35 -18.70
CA PRO A 155 -1.65 -6.96 -19.55
C PRO A 155 -1.18 -8.03 -20.55
N ASP A 156 -1.48 -9.30 -20.29
CA ASP A 156 -1.17 -10.43 -21.17
C ASP A 156 -2.27 -10.73 -22.21
N GLY A 157 -3.31 -9.88 -22.27
CA GLY A 157 -4.44 -10.02 -23.19
C GLY A 157 -5.56 -10.93 -22.70
N ARG A 158 -5.39 -11.66 -21.59
CA ARG A 158 -6.47 -12.48 -21.03
C ARG A 158 -7.57 -11.62 -20.41
N ARG A 159 -8.79 -12.14 -20.39
CA ARG A 159 -9.90 -11.53 -19.64
C ARG A 159 -9.81 -11.93 -18.17
N ALA A 160 -9.91 -10.97 -17.27
CA ALA A 160 -9.91 -11.19 -15.83
C ALA A 160 -11.16 -11.98 -15.42
N ASP A 161 -10.97 -13.19 -14.88
CA ASP A 161 -12.04 -14.03 -14.31
C ASP A 161 -12.42 -13.63 -12.87
N ALA A 162 -11.67 -12.69 -12.28
CA ALA A 162 -11.70 -12.30 -10.88
C ALA A 162 -11.25 -10.84 -10.75
N VAL A 163 -11.17 -10.33 -9.52
CA VAL A 163 -10.47 -9.08 -9.22
C VAL A 163 -8.97 -9.35 -9.18
N TYR A 164 -8.21 -8.50 -9.86
CA TYR A 164 -6.75 -8.51 -9.87
C TYR A 164 -6.20 -7.16 -9.43
N ILE A 165 -4.98 -7.16 -8.92
CA ILE A 165 -4.16 -5.96 -8.82
C ILE A 165 -2.91 -6.08 -9.69
N LEU A 166 -2.51 -4.97 -10.29
CA LEU A 166 -1.26 -4.82 -11.02
C LEU A 166 -0.34 -3.96 -10.18
N LEU A 167 0.68 -4.57 -9.58
CA LEU A 167 1.62 -3.86 -8.72
C LEU A 167 2.52 -2.97 -9.57
N HIS A 168 2.67 -1.71 -9.19
CA HIS A 168 3.55 -0.77 -9.87
C HIS A 168 5.01 -1.08 -9.54
N ASP A 169 5.92 -0.85 -10.49
CA ASP A 169 7.30 -1.35 -10.38
C ASP A 169 8.03 -0.81 -9.15
N LEU A 170 7.89 0.49 -8.85
CA LEU A 170 8.48 1.08 -7.64
C LEU A 170 7.95 0.41 -6.36
N TYR A 171 6.67 0.03 -6.32
CA TYR A 171 6.10 -0.67 -5.17
C TYR A 171 6.59 -2.13 -5.09
N ARG A 172 6.73 -2.80 -6.24
CA ARG A 172 7.28 -4.17 -6.31
C ARG A 172 8.73 -4.23 -5.86
N GLU A 173 9.56 -3.30 -6.30
CA GLU A 173 10.97 -3.19 -5.87
C GLU A 173 11.07 -3.06 -4.34
N VAL A 174 10.17 -2.27 -3.74
CA VAL A 174 10.08 -2.16 -2.27
C VAL A 174 9.65 -3.49 -1.63
N LEU A 175 8.64 -4.16 -2.17
CA LEU A 175 8.18 -5.44 -1.63
C LEU A 175 9.27 -6.53 -1.71
N ASP A 176 10.06 -6.56 -2.78
CA ASP A 176 11.13 -7.52 -2.98
C ASP A 176 12.36 -7.27 -2.09
N SER A 177 12.63 -6.00 -1.75
CA SER A 177 13.77 -5.60 -0.93
C SER A 177 13.49 -5.61 0.58
N ALA A 178 12.22 -5.50 1.00
CA ALA A 178 11.84 -5.45 2.40
C ALA A 178 12.17 -6.76 3.13
N PRO A 179 12.50 -6.77 4.44
CA PRO A 179 12.59 -8.02 5.20
C PRO A 179 11.21 -8.69 5.30
N VAL A 180 11.11 -9.97 4.94
CA VAL A 180 9.86 -10.75 5.09
C VAL A 180 9.58 -10.94 6.58
N ARG A 181 8.42 -10.50 7.04
CA ARG A 181 7.81 -10.96 8.30
C ARG A 181 6.43 -11.48 7.96
N PRO A 182 6.21 -12.81 8.00
CA PRO A 182 4.87 -13.35 7.86
C PRO A 182 3.99 -12.71 8.94
N LEU A 183 2.83 -12.17 8.56
CA LEU A 183 1.81 -11.81 9.53
C LEU A 183 1.10 -13.11 9.96
N ASP A 184 0.74 -13.19 11.24
CA ASP A 184 -0.18 -14.22 11.70
C ASP A 184 -1.59 -13.81 11.26
N TYR A 185 -2.23 -14.65 10.45
CA TYR A 185 -3.53 -14.39 9.84
C TYR A 185 -4.67 -15.21 10.48
N ASP A 186 -4.35 -16.00 11.52
CA ASP A 186 -5.27 -16.89 12.24
C ASP A 186 -5.81 -16.27 13.55
#